data_AF-A0A4U0VCC9-F1
#
_entry.id   AF-A0A4U0VCC9-F1
#
_cell.length_a   1.000
_cell.length_b   1.000
_cell.length_c   1.000
_cell.angle_alpha   90.00
_cell.angle_beta   90.00
_cell.angle_gamma   90.00
#
_symmetry.space_group_name_H-M   'P 1'
#
loop_
_entity.id
_entity.type
_entity.pdbx_description
1 polymer ?
#
loop_
_entity_poly.entity_id
_entity_poly.type
_entity_poly.pdbx_seq_one_letter_code
_entity_poly.pdbx_strand_id
1 'polypeptide(L)'
;MPLTHRKAPSMATLACLQSALTTLRTTHHAVPAITHMTRRNASHQAQGRANGAKDGAGKRLGAKKTGGEYVVPGNILFRQRGTHWFPGDNCFMGRDHTIHAGSPGYVRYYQDPARHPKRKFIGIVFEKTQSLPQPTHAARRRQLGMLAYQMPTPPQPEVATDETSGAQPTKVRDGTTVSIRNSKMNPGGLQLTLGPGYQYRQSNYEIGRSGDKKEAAANEKGKTIRAFAKFKPGDRFAAWRKSVVRVARSRERKVMGRGGKGGAKKKG
;
A
#
# COMPACT_ATOMS: atom_id res chain seq x y z
N MET A 1 82.78 -20.38 97.21
CA MET A 1 82.27 -20.17 95.84
C MET A 1 80.97 -19.37 95.91
N PRO A 2 81.00 -18.03 95.88
CA PRO A 2 79.79 -17.22 95.94
C PRO A 2 79.22 -16.92 94.55
N LEU A 3 77.91 -17.14 94.45
CA LEU A 3 77.01 -16.85 93.32
C LEU A 3 76.90 -15.33 93.10
N THR A 4 77.11 -14.87 91.86
CA THR A 4 76.85 -13.48 91.48
C THR A 4 75.39 -13.30 91.05
N HIS A 5 74.65 -12.50 91.82
CA HIS A 5 73.32 -12.03 91.50
C HIS A 5 73.32 -11.18 90.21
N ARG A 6 72.40 -11.47 89.29
CA ARG A 6 72.09 -10.58 88.16
C ARG A 6 71.31 -9.37 88.67
N LYS A 7 71.80 -8.18 88.35
CA LYS A 7 71.21 -6.87 88.69
C LYS A 7 69.90 -6.66 87.91
N ALA A 8 68.87 -6.15 88.57
CA ALA A 8 67.57 -5.87 87.95
C ALA A 8 67.69 -4.79 86.85
N PRO A 9 66.90 -4.87 85.77
CA PRO A 9 66.88 -3.87 84.70
C PRO A 9 66.41 -2.51 85.22
N SER A 10 66.99 -1.43 84.70
CA SER A 10 66.68 -0.05 85.11
C SER A 10 65.25 0.36 84.72
N MET A 11 64.69 1.34 85.44
CA MET A 11 63.35 1.90 85.18
C MET A 11 63.21 2.47 83.75
N ALA A 12 64.29 2.92 83.13
CA ALA A 12 64.29 3.41 81.75
C ALA A 12 64.06 2.29 80.72
N THR A 13 64.64 1.12 80.95
CA THR A 13 64.45 -0.08 80.10
C THR A 13 63.02 -0.65 80.21
N LEU A 14 62.39 -0.56 81.38
CA LEU A 14 60.98 -0.93 81.56
C LEU A 14 60.03 0.07 80.87
N ALA A 15 60.32 1.38 80.93
CA ALA A 15 59.52 2.42 80.28
C ALA A 15 59.51 2.32 78.74
N CYS A 16 60.66 2.00 78.13
CA CYS A 16 60.74 1.81 76.67
C CYS A 16 59.91 0.61 76.19
N LEU A 17 59.97 -0.52 76.91
CA LEU A 17 59.15 -1.71 76.64
C LEU A 17 57.65 -1.43 76.84
N GLN A 18 57.27 -0.64 77.84
CA GLN A 18 55.88 -0.22 78.06
C GLN A 18 55.33 0.69 76.95
N SER A 19 56.16 1.56 76.36
CA SER A 19 55.77 2.39 75.21
C SER A 19 55.58 1.59 73.92
N ALA A 20 56.41 0.56 73.69
CA ALA A 20 56.29 -0.31 72.52
C ALA A 20 55.04 -1.22 72.57
N LEU A 21 54.67 -1.68 73.78
CA LEU A 21 53.49 -2.52 74.01
C LEU A 21 52.17 -1.76 74.14
N THR A 22 52.19 -0.42 74.26
CA THR A 22 50.95 0.40 74.28
C THR A 22 50.38 0.63 72.88
N THR A 23 51.20 0.62 71.82
CA THR A 23 50.73 0.68 70.43
C THR A 23 50.06 -0.62 69.93
N LEU A 24 50.18 -1.73 70.66
CA LEU A 24 49.62 -3.04 70.32
C LEU A 24 48.46 -3.47 71.22
N ARG A 25 48.08 -2.67 72.21
CA ARG A 25 46.83 -2.91 72.96
C ARG A 25 45.68 -2.24 72.22
N THR A 26 44.93 -3.08 71.51
CA THR A 26 43.55 -2.84 71.12
C THR A 26 42.77 -2.26 72.31
N THR A 27 42.61 -0.94 72.30
CA THR A 27 41.73 -0.24 73.22
C THR A 27 40.29 -0.64 72.90
N HIS A 28 39.68 -1.36 73.84
CA HIS A 28 38.28 -1.20 74.16
C HIS A 28 38.05 0.25 74.59
N HIS A 29 37.90 1.15 73.63
CA HIS A 29 37.20 2.42 73.84
C HIS A 29 36.16 2.47 72.73
N ALA A 30 34.93 2.74 73.12
CA ALA A 30 33.80 2.88 72.22
C ALA A 30 34.11 3.97 71.18
N VAL A 31 34.70 3.56 70.06
CA VAL A 31 34.54 4.26 68.79
C VAL A 31 33.03 4.35 68.63
N PRO A 32 32.42 5.53 68.35
CA PRO A 32 31.07 5.48 67.81
C PRO A 32 31.18 4.48 66.68
N ALA A 33 30.41 3.39 66.75
CA ALA A 33 30.26 2.54 65.60
C ALA A 33 29.66 3.48 64.56
N ILE A 34 30.54 4.14 63.81
CA ILE A 34 30.26 4.63 62.49
C ILE A 34 30.05 3.29 61.81
N THR A 35 28.82 2.82 61.92
CA THR A 35 28.11 2.13 60.88
C THR A 35 28.14 3.08 59.69
N HIS A 36 29.34 3.30 59.14
CA HIS A 36 29.53 3.12 57.73
C HIS A 36 29.10 1.66 57.53
N MET A 37 27.78 1.48 57.47
CA MET A 37 27.18 0.60 56.52
C MET A 37 27.92 1.00 55.26
N THR A 38 29.00 0.32 54.95
CA THR A 38 29.49 0.26 53.59
C THR A 38 28.31 -0.37 52.89
N ARG A 39 27.37 0.47 52.46
CA ARG A 39 26.47 0.16 51.36
C ARG A 39 27.46 -0.10 50.25
N ARG A 40 27.87 -1.36 50.15
CA ARG A 40 28.25 -1.92 48.88
C ARG A 40 26.96 -1.83 48.11
N ASN A 41 26.76 -0.71 47.42
CA ASN A 41 25.85 -0.70 46.29
C ASN A 41 26.36 -1.89 45.49
N ALA A 42 25.56 -2.94 45.38
CA ALA A 42 25.86 -3.98 44.43
C ALA A 42 26.02 -3.23 43.12
N SER A 43 27.25 -3.11 42.61
CA SER A 43 27.45 -2.67 41.25
C SER A 43 26.89 -3.82 40.44
N HIS A 44 25.59 -3.78 40.16
CA HIS A 44 25.04 -4.54 39.07
C HIS A 44 25.86 -4.05 37.87
N GLN A 45 26.82 -4.85 37.44
CA GLN A 45 27.47 -4.70 36.15
C GLN A 45 26.36 -4.37 35.20
N ALA A 46 26.36 -3.13 34.69
CA ALA A 46 25.21 -2.53 34.02
C ALA A 46 24.69 -3.50 32.97
N GLN A 47 23.69 -4.28 33.34
CA GLN A 47 22.86 -5.11 32.50
C GLN A 47 23.61 -5.73 31.30
N GLY A 48 24.62 -6.55 31.57
CA GLY A 48 25.37 -7.24 30.52
C GLY A 48 24.43 -8.05 29.62
N ARG A 49 24.30 -7.64 28.35
CA ARG A 49 23.65 -8.31 27.20
C ARG A 49 22.18 -8.75 27.34
N ALA A 50 21.65 -8.95 28.53
CA ALA A 50 20.30 -9.47 28.79
C ALA A 50 19.20 -8.49 28.36
N ASN A 51 19.43 -7.18 28.51
CA ASN A 51 18.50 -6.14 28.05
C ASN A 51 19.13 -5.23 26.97
N GLY A 52 20.12 -5.73 26.23
CA GLY A 52 20.68 -5.04 25.08
C GLY A 52 19.74 -5.11 23.87
N ALA A 53 19.95 -4.22 22.89
CA ALA A 53 19.22 -4.28 21.62
C ALA A 53 19.44 -5.65 20.97
N LYS A 54 18.35 -6.39 20.76
CA LYS A 54 18.38 -7.70 20.13
C LYS A 54 18.68 -7.49 18.65
N ASP A 55 19.86 -7.88 18.20
CA ASP A 55 20.20 -7.76 16.79
C ASP A 55 19.34 -8.75 15.98
N GLY A 56 18.63 -8.21 14.98
CA GLY A 56 17.74 -8.98 14.14
C GLY A 56 18.46 -9.38 12.85
N ALA A 57 18.13 -10.56 12.31
CA ALA A 57 18.71 -10.99 11.03
C ALA A 57 18.56 -9.90 9.94
N GLY A 58 19.63 -9.67 9.20
CA GLY A 58 19.70 -8.68 8.13
C GLY A 58 18.59 -8.86 7.10
N LYS A 59 17.94 -7.76 6.70
CA LYS A 59 16.74 -7.81 5.85
C LYS A 59 17.03 -7.94 4.34
N ARG A 60 18.30 -8.12 3.96
CA ARG A 60 18.75 -8.30 2.55
C ARG A 60 18.22 -7.20 1.62
N LEU A 61 18.21 -5.95 2.10
CA LEU A 61 17.85 -4.77 1.32
C LEU A 61 18.93 -4.42 0.28
N GLY A 62 18.68 -3.44 -0.57
CA GLY A 62 19.60 -2.94 -1.58
C GLY A 62 19.27 -3.36 -3.01
N ALA A 63 20.21 -3.11 -3.91
CA ALA A 63 20.09 -3.43 -5.33
C ALA A 63 20.04 -4.94 -5.56
N LYS A 64 19.18 -5.34 -6.49
CA LYS A 64 19.04 -6.72 -6.97
C LYS A 64 19.41 -6.85 -8.43
N LYS A 65 19.32 -5.75 -9.18
CA LYS A 65 19.76 -5.63 -10.57
C LYS A 65 20.66 -4.42 -10.70
N THR A 66 21.77 -4.58 -11.40
CA THR A 66 22.76 -3.52 -11.59
C THR A 66 22.51 -2.75 -12.89
N GLY A 67 23.17 -1.61 -13.08
CA GLY A 67 23.01 -0.81 -14.30
C GLY A 67 23.50 -1.57 -15.54
N GLY A 68 22.66 -1.64 -16.59
CA GLY A 68 22.95 -2.34 -17.83
C GLY A 68 22.58 -3.83 -17.83
N GLU A 69 22.03 -4.35 -16.74
CA GLU A 69 21.57 -5.73 -16.64
C GLU A 69 20.20 -5.92 -17.29
N TYR A 70 20.00 -7.05 -17.98
CA TYR A 70 18.73 -7.40 -18.61
C TYR A 70 17.70 -7.88 -17.59
N VAL A 71 16.46 -7.42 -17.74
CA VAL A 71 15.33 -7.73 -16.86
C VAL A 71 14.06 -8.02 -17.64
N VAL A 72 13.20 -8.82 -17.03
CA VAL A 72 11.87 -9.20 -17.53
C VAL A 72 10.82 -8.58 -16.59
N PRO A 73 9.58 -8.30 -17.03
CA PRO A 73 8.54 -7.76 -16.16
C PRO A 73 8.36 -8.58 -14.88
N GLY A 74 8.19 -7.89 -13.75
CA GLY A 74 8.05 -8.49 -12.42
C GLY A 74 9.35 -8.62 -11.63
N ASN A 75 10.52 -8.62 -12.30
CA ASN A 75 11.81 -8.69 -11.63
C ASN A 75 11.98 -7.55 -10.60
N ILE A 76 12.51 -7.89 -9.43
CA ILE A 76 12.87 -6.91 -8.40
C ILE A 76 14.16 -6.21 -8.81
N LEU A 77 14.15 -4.88 -8.84
CA LEU A 77 15.33 -4.06 -9.16
C LEU A 77 16.04 -3.60 -7.89
N PHE A 78 15.27 -3.12 -6.90
CA PHE A 78 15.81 -2.57 -5.65
C PHE A 78 14.83 -2.76 -4.50
N ARG A 79 15.31 -3.31 -3.37
CA ARG A 79 14.53 -3.43 -2.13
C ARG A 79 14.99 -2.37 -1.14
N GLN A 80 14.07 -1.60 -0.56
CA GLN A 80 14.42 -0.46 0.28
C GLN A 80 13.46 -0.27 1.45
N ARG A 81 13.86 0.58 2.39
CA ARG A 81 12.98 1.15 3.42
C ARG A 81 12.83 2.63 3.10
N GLY A 82 11.59 3.08 2.94
CA GLY A 82 11.33 4.37 2.31
C GLY A 82 11.78 4.41 0.85
N THR A 83 11.86 5.60 0.27
CA THR A 83 12.13 5.84 -1.15
C THR A 83 13.48 6.53 -1.36
N HIS A 84 14.57 5.75 -1.28
CA HIS A 84 15.90 6.24 -1.67
C HIS A 84 16.01 6.40 -3.19
N TRP A 85 15.48 5.41 -3.90
CA TRP A 85 15.27 5.43 -5.34
C TRP A 85 13.78 5.51 -5.65
N PHE A 86 13.45 6.23 -6.71
CA PHE A 86 12.09 6.39 -7.20
C PHE A 86 11.89 5.59 -8.50
N PRO A 87 10.67 5.14 -8.79
CA PRO A 87 10.37 4.49 -10.06
C PRO A 87 10.49 5.50 -11.22
N GLY A 88 11.38 5.19 -12.16
CA GLY A 88 11.58 5.90 -13.42
C GLY A 88 10.76 5.29 -14.55
N ASP A 89 11.26 5.40 -15.78
CA ASP A 89 10.60 4.85 -16.95
C ASP A 89 10.48 3.34 -16.92
N ASN A 90 9.32 2.80 -17.32
CA ASN A 90 9.03 1.37 -17.41
C ASN A 90 9.24 0.59 -16.09
N CYS A 91 9.17 1.26 -14.95
CA CYS A 91 9.26 0.69 -13.61
C CYS A 91 8.00 1.02 -12.79
N PHE A 92 7.70 0.18 -11.81
CA PHE A 92 6.65 0.45 -10.83
C PHE A 92 7.14 0.15 -9.42
N MET A 93 6.42 0.67 -8.43
CA MET A 93 6.79 0.57 -7.01
C MET A 93 5.72 -0.22 -6.24
N GLY A 94 6.16 -1.20 -5.47
CA GLY A 94 5.30 -2.00 -4.59
C GLY A 94 4.94 -1.29 -3.29
N ARG A 95 4.11 -1.95 -2.47
CA ARG A 95 3.65 -1.43 -1.15
C ARG A 95 4.80 -1.12 -0.20
N ASP A 96 5.85 -1.92 -0.21
CA ASP A 96 7.03 -1.74 0.64
C ASP A 96 8.12 -0.87 -0.01
N HIS A 97 7.76 -0.09 -1.03
CA HIS A 97 8.67 0.73 -1.84
C HIS A 97 9.72 -0.07 -2.63
N THR A 98 9.58 -1.39 -2.75
CA THR A 98 10.39 -2.20 -3.67
C THR A 98 10.10 -1.78 -5.11
N ILE A 99 11.15 -1.56 -5.91
CA ILE A 99 11.02 -1.20 -7.32
C ILE A 99 11.08 -2.47 -8.16
N HIS A 100 10.11 -2.61 -9.06
CA HIS A 100 9.96 -3.72 -9.97
C HIS A 100 10.04 -3.27 -11.44
N ALA A 101 10.47 -4.19 -12.29
CA ALA A 101 10.47 -4.03 -13.73
C ALA A 101 9.05 -4.09 -14.31
N GLY A 102 8.63 -3.07 -15.05
CA GLY A 102 7.34 -3.03 -15.75
C GLY A 102 7.38 -3.48 -17.21
N SER A 103 8.56 -3.55 -17.82
CA SER A 103 8.76 -3.98 -19.20
C SER A 103 10.10 -4.71 -19.35
N PRO A 104 10.28 -5.58 -20.36
CA PRO A 104 11.57 -6.19 -20.62
C PRO A 104 12.57 -5.14 -21.13
N GLY A 105 13.84 -5.26 -20.74
CA GLY A 105 14.88 -4.32 -21.16
C GLY A 105 16.08 -4.29 -20.23
N TYR A 106 16.81 -3.18 -20.21
CA TYR A 106 18.03 -2.98 -19.44
C TYR A 106 17.86 -1.90 -18.37
N VAL A 107 18.38 -2.17 -17.16
CA VAL A 107 18.23 -1.25 -16.01
C VAL A 107 19.14 -0.04 -16.15
N ARG A 108 18.61 1.16 -15.87
CA ARG A 108 19.37 2.41 -15.83
C ARG A 108 19.05 3.20 -14.56
N TYR A 109 20.12 3.59 -13.87
CA TYR A 109 20.08 4.50 -12.72
C TYR A 109 20.37 5.91 -13.22
N TYR A 110 19.50 6.87 -12.91
CA TYR A 110 19.65 8.24 -13.43
C TYR A 110 19.05 9.27 -12.47
N GLN A 111 19.37 10.54 -12.73
CA GLN A 111 18.73 11.69 -12.08
C GLN A 111 18.04 12.49 -13.17
N ASP A 112 16.86 13.01 -12.86
CA ASP A 112 16.07 13.79 -13.80
C ASP A 112 15.68 15.12 -13.14
N PRO A 113 16.50 16.18 -13.35
CA PRO A 113 16.24 17.47 -12.73
C PRO A 113 14.98 18.14 -13.28
N ALA A 114 14.59 17.85 -14.53
CA ALA A 114 13.37 18.38 -15.14
C ALA A 114 12.12 17.79 -14.49
N ARG A 115 12.17 16.51 -14.09
CA ARG A 115 11.09 15.86 -13.34
C ARG A 115 11.11 16.20 -11.86
N HIS A 116 12.27 16.06 -11.20
CA HIS A 116 12.42 16.44 -9.80
C HIS A 116 13.91 16.66 -9.42
N PRO A 117 14.31 17.85 -8.92
CA PRO A 117 15.72 18.25 -8.80
C PRO A 117 16.57 17.38 -7.87
N LYS A 118 15.98 16.85 -6.77
CA LYS A 118 16.72 16.11 -5.73
C LYS A 118 16.55 14.59 -5.77
N ARG A 119 15.71 14.05 -6.67
CA ARG A 119 15.35 12.62 -6.64
C ARG A 119 16.19 11.81 -7.61
N LYS A 120 16.45 10.57 -7.23
CA LYS A 120 17.16 9.58 -8.05
C LYS A 120 16.17 8.53 -8.52
N PHE A 121 16.29 8.09 -9.77
CA PHE A 121 15.34 7.21 -10.42
C PHE A 121 16.00 5.93 -10.93
N ILE A 122 15.22 4.86 -10.97
CA ILE A 122 15.57 3.60 -11.63
C ILE A 122 14.55 3.39 -12.75
N GLY A 123 15.03 3.33 -13.99
CA GLY A 123 14.22 3.07 -15.17
C GLY A 123 14.73 1.86 -15.94
N ILE A 124 13.93 1.42 -16.91
CA ILE A 124 14.29 0.37 -17.86
C ILE A 124 14.21 0.93 -19.27
N VAL A 125 15.28 0.72 -20.03
CA VAL A 125 15.37 1.05 -21.46
C VAL A 125 15.25 -0.22 -22.29
N PHE A 126 14.68 -0.13 -23.49
CA PHE A 126 14.49 -1.31 -24.34
C PHE A 126 15.82 -1.77 -24.99
N GLU A 127 16.63 -0.81 -25.40
CA GLU A 127 17.93 -1.05 -26.02
C GLU A 127 19.06 -0.72 -25.05
N LYS A 128 20.13 -1.52 -25.04
CA LYS A 128 21.25 -1.32 -24.10
C LYS A 128 21.97 0.01 -24.32
N THR A 129 22.03 0.51 -25.56
CA THR A 129 22.71 1.77 -25.92
C THR A 129 21.97 3.01 -25.44
N GLN A 130 20.67 2.88 -25.12
CA GLN A 130 19.84 4.01 -24.73
C GLN A 130 20.19 4.53 -23.33
N SER A 131 20.26 5.86 -23.20
CA SER A 131 20.42 6.57 -21.94
C SER A 131 19.10 7.18 -21.45
N LEU A 132 18.98 7.33 -20.13
CA LEU A 132 17.93 8.09 -19.45
C LEU A 132 18.59 9.26 -18.70
N PRO A 133 17.90 10.40 -18.50
CA PRO A 133 16.50 10.70 -18.83
C PRO A 133 16.26 10.99 -20.33
N GLN A 134 15.05 10.73 -20.82
CA GLN A 134 14.65 11.14 -22.18
C GLN A 134 14.34 12.65 -22.19
N PRO A 135 14.66 13.37 -23.29
CA PRO A 135 14.31 14.77 -23.39
C PRO A 135 12.78 14.94 -23.44
N THR A 136 12.28 16.02 -22.83
CA THR A 136 10.85 16.23 -22.54
C THR A 136 9.95 16.18 -23.78
N HIS A 137 10.45 16.58 -24.95
CA HIS A 137 9.68 16.64 -26.20
C HIS A 137 9.99 15.51 -27.19
N ALA A 138 10.84 14.53 -26.83
CA ALA A 138 11.04 13.38 -27.71
C ALA A 138 9.83 12.44 -27.67
N ALA A 139 9.61 11.75 -28.80
CA ALA A 139 8.62 10.70 -28.88
C ALA A 139 8.94 9.58 -27.87
N ARG A 140 7.93 9.18 -27.08
CA ARG A 140 8.10 8.12 -26.08
C ARG A 140 8.28 6.77 -26.78
N ARG A 141 9.43 6.13 -26.56
CA ARG A 141 9.67 4.76 -27.02
C ARG A 141 8.77 3.79 -26.26
N ARG A 142 8.12 2.86 -26.98
CA ARG A 142 7.24 1.80 -26.46
C ARG A 142 7.41 0.54 -27.30
N GLN A 143 7.24 -0.63 -26.69
CA GLN A 143 7.18 -1.90 -27.40
C GLN A 143 5.72 -2.35 -27.54
N LEU A 144 5.40 -3.01 -28.65
CA LEU A 144 4.06 -3.54 -28.90
C LEU A 144 3.71 -4.70 -27.96
N GLY A 145 4.68 -5.56 -27.65
CA GLY A 145 4.51 -6.70 -26.72
C GLY A 145 3.54 -7.78 -27.23
N MET A 146 3.34 -7.87 -28.55
CA MET A 146 2.44 -8.83 -29.19
C MET A 146 3.18 -9.63 -30.27
N LEU A 147 2.76 -10.88 -30.47
CA LEU A 147 3.23 -11.76 -31.54
C LEU A 147 2.14 -11.89 -32.59
N ALA A 148 2.51 -11.82 -33.88
CA ALA A 148 1.57 -12.12 -34.96
C ALA A 148 1.25 -13.63 -34.94
N TYR A 149 -0.01 -13.96 -34.66
CA TYR A 149 -0.52 -15.32 -34.74
C TYR A 149 -1.41 -15.43 -35.97
N GLN A 150 -1.11 -16.38 -36.86
CA GLN A 150 -1.98 -16.70 -37.99
C GLN A 150 -3.26 -17.34 -37.45
N MET A 151 -4.40 -16.70 -37.69
CA MET A 151 -5.68 -17.28 -37.32
C MET A 151 -5.86 -18.59 -38.10
N PRO A 152 -6.16 -19.73 -37.42
CA PRO A 152 -6.46 -20.94 -38.14
C PRO A 152 -7.65 -20.68 -39.06
N THR A 153 -7.54 -21.08 -40.32
CA THR A 153 -8.66 -20.98 -41.25
C THR A 153 -9.77 -21.87 -40.69
N PRO A 154 -11.01 -21.38 -40.53
CA PRO A 154 -12.10 -22.23 -40.08
C PRO A 154 -12.21 -23.43 -41.03
N PRO A 155 -12.46 -24.65 -40.52
CA PRO A 155 -12.65 -25.80 -41.37
C PRO A 155 -13.75 -25.46 -42.38
N GLN A 156 -13.44 -25.60 -43.67
CA GLN A 156 -14.45 -25.47 -44.71
C GLN A 156 -15.51 -26.54 -44.40
N PRO A 157 -16.80 -26.22 -44.43
CA PRO A 157 -17.82 -27.25 -44.35
C PRO A 157 -17.51 -28.22 -45.49
N GLU A 158 -17.23 -29.47 -45.14
CA GLU A 158 -17.18 -30.53 -46.14
C GLU A 158 -18.52 -30.48 -46.86
N VAL A 159 -18.47 -30.10 -48.14
CA VAL A 159 -19.65 -30.12 -49.00
C VAL A 159 -20.01 -31.60 -49.08
N ALA A 160 -20.97 -32.01 -48.25
CA ALA A 160 -21.63 -33.28 -48.42
C ALA A 160 -22.18 -33.26 -49.84
N THR A 161 -21.52 -33.99 -50.74
CA THR A 161 -22.09 -34.37 -52.03
C THR A 161 -23.25 -35.29 -51.70
N ASP A 162 -24.42 -34.67 -51.54
CA ASP A 162 -25.68 -35.34 -51.23
C ASP A 162 -26.21 -36.00 -52.50
N GLU A 163 -25.78 -37.25 -52.74
CA GLU A 163 -26.48 -38.21 -53.58
C GLU A 163 -27.60 -38.86 -52.74
N THR A 164 -28.55 -38.09 -52.20
CA THR A 164 -29.84 -38.64 -51.74
C THR A 164 -30.93 -37.57 -51.78
N SER A 165 -31.90 -37.81 -52.65
CA SER A 165 -33.18 -37.13 -52.71
C SER A 165 -33.90 -37.09 -51.35
N GLY A 166 -34.18 -35.87 -50.86
CA GLY A 166 -35.39 -35.59 -50.08
C GLY A 166 -35.27 -35.62 -48.56
N ALA A 167 -34.74 -34.55 -47.96
CA ALA A 167 -35.29 -33.89 -46.77
C ALA A 167 -34.41 -32.67 -46.42
N GLN A 168 -34.95 -31.47 -46.57
CA GLN A 168 -34.27 -30.24 -46.15
C GLN A 168 -34.09 -30.24 -44.62
N PRO A 169 -32.86 -30.11 -44.06
CA PRO A 169 -32.70 -29.76 -42.66
C PRO A 169 -33.15 -28.30 -42.49
N THR A 170 -34.15 -28.10 -41.61
CA THR A 170 -34.71 -26.79 -41.30
C THR A 170 -33.62 -25.88 -40.75
N LYS A 171 -33.21 -24.89 -41.56
CA LYS A 171 -32.34 -23.79 -41.16
C LYS A 171 -32.87 -23.20 -39.83
N VAL A 172 -32.08 -23.32 -38.77
CA VAL A 172 -32.30 -22.57 -37.53
C VAL A 172 -32.29 -21.09 -37.91
N ARG A 173 -33.46 -20.45 -37.85
CA ARG A 173 -33.65 -19.05 -38.26
C ARG A 173 -33.07 -18.13 -37.19
N ASP A 174 -31.78 -17.83 -37.31
CA ASP A 174 -31.18 -16.65 -36.70
C ASP A 174 -32.04 -15.42 -37.06
N GLY A 175 -32.49 -14.67 -36.05
CA GLY A 175 -33.37 -13.50 -36.24
C GLY A 175 -34.86 -13.74 -35.97
N THR A 176 -35.27 -14.91 -35.47
CA THR A 176 -36.64 -15.09 -34.98
C THR A 176 -36.89 -14.15 -33.79
N THR A 177 -37.82 -13.21 -33.95
CA THR A 177 -38.21 -12.26 -32.91
C THR A 177 -39.33 -12.86 -32.07
N VAL A 178 -39.13 -12.93 -30.75
CA VAL A 178 -40.13 -13.41 -29.80
C VAL A 178 -40.57 -12.24 -28.93
N SER A 179 -41.88 -11.99 -28.88
CA SER A 179 -42.47 -10.98 -28.01
C SER A 179 -42.91 -11.58 -26.68
N ILE A 180 -42.38 -11.07 -25.56
CA ILE A 180 -42.87 -11.45 -24.23
C ILE A 180 -44.11 -10.61 -23.88
N ARG A 181 -45.15 -11.27 -23.36
CA ARG A 181 -46.39 -10.63 -22.89
C ARG A 181 -46.12 -9.61 -21.79
N ASN A 182 -46.95 -8.56 -21.78
CA ASN A 182 -46.93 -7.53 -20.73
C ASN A 182 -47.02 -8.16 -19.34
N SER A 183 -46.11 -7.76 -18.45
CA SER A 183 -46.13 -8.15 -17.04
C SER A 183 -45.88 -6.94 -16.15
N LYS A 184 -46.18 -7.07 -14.86
CA LYS A 184 -45.92 -6.02 -13.86
C LYS A 184 -44.45 -5.56 -13.83
N MET A 185 -43.51 -6.44 -14.21
CA MET A 185 -42.08 -6.14 -14.29
C MET A 185 -41.63 -5.58 -15.65
N ASN A 186 -42.41 -5.80 -16.72
CA ASN A 186 -42.16 -5.31 -18.08
C ASN A 186 -43.42 -4.66 -18.67
N PRO A 187 -43.78 -3.44 -18.24
CA PRO A 187 -44.90 -2.70 -18.81
C PRO A 187 -44.51 -2.17 -20.20
N GLY A 188 -44.90 -2.87 -21.26
CA GLY A 188 -44.63 -2.49 -22.66
C GLY A 188 -44.24 -3.64 -23.58
N GLY A 189 -44.02 -4.84 -23.04
CA GLY A 189 -43.62 -6.01 -23.81
C GLY A 189 -42.15 -5.91 -24.23
N LEU A 190 -41.46 -7.03 -24.29
CA LEU A 190 -40.08 -7.06 -24.75
C LEU A 190 -40.02 -7.79 -26.08
N GLN A 191 -39.44 -7.15 -27.09
CA GLN A 191 -39.02 -7.83 -28.31
C GLN A 191 -37.60 -8.36 -28.10
N LEU A 192 -37.44 -9.66 -28.28
CA LEU A 192 -36.16 -10.34 -28.10
C LEU A 192 -35.80 -11.04 -29.41
N THR A 193 -34.56 -10.87 -29.85
CA THR A 193 -34.01 -11.59 -30.99
C THR A 193 -33.16 -12.76 -30.47
N LEU A 194 -33.32 -13.93 -31.09
CA LEU A 194 -32.50 -15.11 -30.78
C LEU A 194 -31.10 -14.96 -31.40
N GLY A 195 -30.06 -14.96 -30.57
CA GLY A 195 -28.66 -14.96 -31.01
C GLY A 195 -28.06 -16.37 -31.12
N PRO A 196 -26.84 -16.48 -31.68
CA PRO A 196 -26.12 -17.77 -31.74
C PRO A 196 -25.95 -18.32 -30.33
N GLY A 197 -26.42 -19.55 -30.09
CA GLY A 197 -26.44 -20.19 -28.77
C GLY A 197 -27.77 -20.08 -28.01
N TYR A 198 -28.89 -19.84 -28.70
CA TYR A 198 -30.25 -19.81 -28.13
C TYR A 198 -30.45 -18.80 -26.99
N GLN A 199 -29.65 -17.75 -26.94
CA GLN A 199 -29.80 -16.67 -25.97
C GLN A 199 -30.72 -15.58 -26.52
N TYR A 200 -31.75 -15.23 -25.75
CA TYR A 200 -32.61 -14.09 -26.07
C TYR A 200 -31.94 -12.79 -25.65
N ARG A 201 -31.82 -11.83 -26.59
CA ARG A 201 -31.29 -10.48 -26.31
C ARG A 201 -32.24 -9.40 -26.80
N GLN A 202 -32.35 -8.31 -26.03
CA GLN A 202 -32.95 -7.06 -26.50
C GLN A 202 -31.95 -6.36 -27.43
N SER A 203 -32.47 -5.61 -28.41
CA SER A 203 -31.61 -4.80 -29.27
C SER A 203 -30.99 -3.63 -28.47
N ASN A 204 -29.71 -3.32 -28.73
CA ASN A 204 -29.01 -2.20 -28.05
C ASN A 204 -29.72 -0.85 -28.28
N TYR A 205 -30.37 -0.69 -29.44
CA TYR A 205 -31.16 0.48 -29.80
C TYR A 205 -32.37 0.67 -28.87
N GLU A 206 -33.10 -0.41 -28.55
CA GLU A 206 -34.23 -0.36 -27.63
C GLU A 206 -33.80 -0.14 -26.18
N ILE A 207 -32.68 -0.75 -25.75
CA ILE A 207 -32.08 -0.51 -24.43
C ILE A 207 -31.75 0.98 -24.26
N GLY A 208 -31.12 1.59 -25.28
CA GLY A 208 -30.74 3.00 -25.27
C GLY A 208 -31.92 3.97 -25.17
N ARG A 209 -33.06 3.62 -25.79
CA ARG A 209 -34.31 4.40 -25.75
C ARG A 209 -35.24 4.09 -24.58
N SER A 210 -34.86 3.20 -23.67
CA SER A 210 -35.67 2.89 -22.49
C SER A 210 -35.94 4.13 -21.60
N GLY A 211 -35.03 5.11 -21.62
CA GLY A 211 -35.22 6.42 -21.00
C GLY A 211 -36.33 7.22 -21.67
N ASP A 212 -36.25 7.41 -22.99
CA ASP A 212 -37.24 8.14 -23.79
C ASP A 212 -38.65 7.53 -23.64
N LYS A 213 -38.77 6.19 -23.65
CA LYS A 213 -40.05 5.49 -23.45
C LYS A 213 -40.64 5.73 -22.06
N LYS A 214 -39.80 5.77 -21.01
CA LYS A 214 -40.24 6.11 -19.65
C LYS A 214 -40.69 7.57 -19.54
N GLU A 215 -40.01 8.49 -20.22
CA GLU A 215 -40.39 9.90 -20.27
C GLU A 215 -41.71 10.10 -21.02
N ALA A 216 -41.91 9.43 -22.15
CA ALA A 216 -43.17 9.44 -22.89
C ALA A 216 -44.33 8.88 -22.03
N ALA A 217 -44.14 7.72 -21.41
CA ALA A 217 -45.16 7.10 -20.55
C ALA A 217 -45.46 7.92 -19.26
N ALA A 218 -44.49 8.71 -18.78
CA ALA A 218 -44.71 9.66 -17.68
C ALA A 218 -45.51 10.88 -18.15
N ASN A 219 -45.19 11.42 -19.33
CA ASN A 219 -45.91 12.55 -19.93
C ASN A 219 -47.35 12.19 -20.28
N GLU A 220 -47.62 10.99 -20.80
CA GLU A 220 -48.99 10.49 -21.03
C GLU A 220 -49.82 10.45 -19.73
N LYS A 221 -49.18 10.20 -18.59
CA LYS A 221 -49.80 10.21 -17.26
C LYS A 221 -49.86 11.61 -16.63
N GLY A 222 -49.60 12.65 -17.40
CA GLY A 222 -49.58 14.05 -16.94
C GLY A 222 -48.45 14.38 -15.97
N LYS A 223 -47.43 13.52 -15.86
CA LYS A 223 -46.28 13.72 -14.95
C LYS A 223 -45.06 14.15 -15.76
N THR A 224 -44.62 15.40 -15.60
CA THR A 224 -43.35 15.87 -16.14
C THR A 224 -42.17 15.36 -15.31
N ILE A 225 -41.86 14.07 -15.45
CA ILE A 225 -40.64 13.48 -14.88
C ILE A 225 -39.58 13.50 -15.97
N ARG A 226 -38.73 14.52 -16.01
CA ARG A 226 -37.43 14.39 -16.70
C ARG A 226 -36.55 13.51 -15.82
N ALA A 227 -36.34 12.26 -16.24
CA ALA A 227 -35.53 11.31 -15.49
C ALA A 227 -34.06 11.77 -15.42
N PHE A 228 -33.60 12.54 -16.41
CA PHE A 228 -32.27 13.13 -16.44
C PHE A 228 -32.32 14.61 -16.87
N ALA A 229 -31.48 15.44 -16.25
CA ALA A 229 -31.34 16.82 -16.69
C ALA A 229 -30.71 16.85 -18.10
N LYS A 230 -31.38 17.50 -19.07
CA LYS A 230 -30.85 17.67 -20.44
C LYS A 230 -29.42 18.21 -20.38
N PHE A 231 -28.47 17.43 -20.91
CA PHE A 231 -27.06 17.84 -20.98
C PHE A 231 -26.96 19.17 -21.74
N LYS A 232 -26.34 20.18 -21.10
CA LYS A 232 -26.07 21.49 -21.72
C LYS A 232 -24.59 21.52 -22.12
N PRO A 233 -24.26 21.43 -23.43
CA PRO A 233 -22.88 21.57 -23.89
C PRO A 233 -22.32 22.93 -23.47
N GLY A 234 -21.07 22.97 -22.97
CA GLY A 234 -20.37 24.22 -22.62
C GLY A 234 -20.43 24.65 -21.14
N ASP A 235 -21.35 24.13 -20.33
CA ASP A 235 -21.44 24.49 -18.90
C ASP A 235 -20.55 23.57 -18.02
N ARG A 236 -19.22 23.73 -18.14
CA ARG A 236 -18.23 22.92 -17.40
C ARG A 236 -18.32 23.11 -15.87
N PHE A 237 -18.84 24.25 -15.40
CA PHE A 237 -18.88 24.61 -13.97
C PHE A 237 -20.23 24.34 -13.30
N ALA A 238 -21.23 23.81 -14.01
CA ALA A 238 -22.55 23.50 -13.44
C ALA A 238 -22.46 22.55 -12.23
N ALA A 239 -21.61 21.53 -12.33
CA ALA A 239 -21.39 20.56 -11.27
C ALA A 239 -20.72 21.21 -10.04
N TRP A 240 -19.76 22.12 -10.25
CA TRP A 240 -19.09 22.84 -9.17
C TRP A 240 -20.05 23.76 -8.42
N ARG A 241 -20.86 24.56 -9.13
CA ARG A 241 -21.89 25.41 -8.52
C ARG A 241 -22.91 24.61 -7.70
N LYS A 242 -23.40 23.49 -8.25
CA LYS A 242 -24.29 22.57 -7.51
C LYS A 242 -23.62 22.00 -6.25
N SER A 243 -22.32 21.73 -6.32
CA SER A 243 -21.55 21.25 -5.16
C SER A 243 -21.43 22.31 -4.07
N VAL A 244 -21.12 23.55 -4.44
CA VAL A 244 -21.03 24.68 -3.51
C VAL A 244 -22.37 24.90 -2.79
N VAL A 245 -23.48 24.93 -3.53
CA VAL A 245 -24.83 25.08 -2.94
C VAL A 245 -25.16 23.92 -1.99
N ARG A 246 -24.78 22.68 -2.35
CA ARG A 246 -25.00 21.51 -1.49
C ARG A 246 -24.20 21.60 -0.18
N VAL A 247 -22.95 22.05 -0.26
CA VAL A 247 -22.07 22.24 0.91
C VAL A 247 -22.63 23.34 1.82
N ALA A 248 -23.10 24.46 1.25
CA ALA A 248 -23.75 25.53 2.00
C ALA A 248 -25.00 25.03 2.74
N ARG A 249 -25.92 24.35 2.05
CA ARG A 249 -27.13 23.76 2.65
C ARG A 249 -26.79 22.74 3.76
N SER A 250 -25.72 21.97 3.59
CA SER A 250 -25.28 21.00 4.61
C SER A 250 -24.71 21.70 5.84
N ARG A 251 -23.99 22.81 5.67
CA ARG A 251 -23.56 23.68 6.78
C ARG A 251 -24.75 24.27 7.52
N GLU A 252 -25.73 24.83 6.81
CA GLU A 252 -26.95 25.38 7.41
C GLU A 252 -27.71 24.34 8.25
N ARG A 253 -27.89 23.12 7.73
CA ARG A 253 -28.50 22.02 8.51
C ARG A 253 -27.71 21.67 9.77
N LYS A 254 -26.37 21.67 9.72
CA LYS A 254 -25.53 21.39 10.89
C LYS A 254 -25.64 22.49 11.94
N VAL A 255 -25.81 23.74 11.52
CA VAL A 255 -26.03 24.88 12.43
C VAL A 255 -27.40 24.76 13.11
N MET A 256 -28.46 24.43 12.36
CA MET A 256 -29.80 24.24 12.93
C MET A 256 -29.94 22.96 13.79
N GLY A 257 -29.17 21.90 13.49
CA GLY A 257 -29.24 20.61 14.20
C GLY A 257 -28.57 20.56 15.58
N ARG A 258 -27.99 21.65 16.08
CA ARG A 258 -27.34 21.71 17.41
C ARG A 258 -28.25 22.13 18.57
N GLY A 259 -29.52 22.47 18.31
CA GLY A 259 -30.44 23.06 19.30
C GLY A 259 -31.22 22.10 20.22
N GLY A 260 -30.97 20.78 20.22
CA GLY A 260 -31.86 19.88 20.97
C GLY A 260 -31.23 18.55 21.36
N LYS A 261 -30.35 18.55 22.36
CA LYS A 261 -30.07 17.41 23.27
C LYS A 261 -29.14 17.88 24.38
N GLY A 262 -29.72 18.44 25.44
CA GLY A 262 -29.00 18.94 26.60
C GLY A 262 -29.91 19.34 27.75
N GLY A 263 -30.95 18.54 28.04
CA GLY A 263 -31.77 18.69 29.24
C GLY A 263 -31.09 18.03 30.42
N ALA A 264 -30.56 18.86 31.32
CA ALA A 264 -29.79 18.46 32.50
C ALA A 264 -30.64 17.68 33.53
N LYS A 265 -30.06 16.60 34.05
CA LYS A 265 -30.57 15.82 35.19
C LYS A 265 -30.35 16.65 36.46
N LYS A 266 -31.38 17.33 36.96
CA LYS A 266 -31.37 17.96 38.29
C LYS A 266 -31.49 16.84 39.33
N LYS A 267 -30.45 16.65 40.15
CA LYS A 267 -30.53 15.86 41.39
C LYS A 267 -31.30 16.71 42.42
N GLY A 268 -32.42 16.18 42.88
CA GLY A 268 -33.01 16.47 44.19
C GLY A 268 -32.69 15.30 45.11
#